data_AF-A0A8I1KH09-F1
#
_entry.id   AF-A0A8I1KH09-F1
#
_cell.length_a   1.000
_cell.length_b   1.000
_cell.length_c   1.000
_cell.angle_alpha   90.00
_cell.angle_beta   90.00
_cell.angle_gamma   90.00
#
_symmetry.space_group_name_H-M   'P 1'
#
loop_
_entity.id
_entity.type
_entity.pdbx_description
1 polymer ?
#
loop_
_entity_poly.entity_id
_entity_poly.type
_entity_poly.pdbx_seq_one_letter_code
_entity_poly.pdbx_strand_id
1 'polypeptide(L)'
;MSADTFLQVDMVDDEIVIRIGVDAIEIAALGAPVLRGIEAFRITDKRAFARAVLAELSRELGDDGTTHVHKMFDAAFLAAVEGGADGCDL
;
A
#
# COMPACT_ATOMS: atom_id res chain seq x y z
N MET A 1 22.05 1.37 4.42
CA MET A 1 21.81 1.12 2.99
C MET A 1 20.41 1.62 2.67
N SER A 2 20.23 2.31 1.54
CA SER A 2 18.88 2.52 1.01
C SER A 2 18.42 1.23 0.34
N ALA A 3 17.16 0.84 0.53
CA ALA A 3 16.61 -0.36 -0.08
C ALA A 3 16.05 -0.01 -1.46
N ASP A 4 16.63 -0.57 -2.52
CA ASP A 4 16.17 -0.49 -3.93
C ASP A 4 14.97 -1.41 -4.21
N THR A 5 14.28 -1.89 -3.17
CA THR A 5 13.14 -2.78 -3.31
C THR A 5 11.96 -2.01 -3.90
N PHE A 6 11.52 -2.35 -5.11
CA PHE A 6 10.23 -1.93 -5.65
C PHE A 6 9.08 -2.49 -4.79
N LEU A 7 7.82 -2.13 -5.10
CA LEU A 7 6.68 -2.71 -4.40
C LEU A 7 6.73 -4.24 -4.52
N GLN A 8 6.82 -4.92 -3.38
CA GLN A 8 6.88 -6.37 -3.26
C GLN A 8 5.79 -6.84 -2.31
N VAL A 9 5.14 -7.95 -2.64
CA VAL A 9 4.13 -8.61 -1.82
C VAL A 9 4.53 -10.08 -1.73
N ASP A 10 4.84 -10.57 -0.53
CA ASP A 10 5.25 -11.95 -0.29
C ASP A 10 4.50 -12.56 0.90
N MET A 11 4.63 -13.89 1.03
CA MET A 11 4.37 -14.62 2.27
C MET A 11 5.68 -14.83 3.03
N VAL A 12 5.73 -14.39 4.29
CA VAL A 12 6.87 -14.62 5.19
C VAL A 12 6.33 -15.10 6.52
N ASP A 13 6.74 -16.29 6.96
CA ASP A 13 6.35 -16.88 8.26
C ASP A 13 4.82 -16.79 8.52
N ASP A 14 4.02 -17.18 7.53
CA ASP A 14 2.54 -17.12 7.54
C ASP A 14 1.93 -15.70 7.56
N GLU A 15 2.72 -14.67 7.27
CA GLU A 15 2.26 -13.28 7.14
C GLU A 15 2.31 -12.77 5.70
N ILE A 16 1.24 -12.07 5.25
CA ILE A 16 1.30 -11.24 4.03
C ILE A 16 2.13 -10.00 4.35
N VAL A 17 3.31 -9.90 3.73
CA VAL A 17 4.19 -8.74 3.90
C VAL A 17 4.23 -7.92 2.62
N ILE A 18 3.80 -6.65 2.73
CA ILE A 18 3.91 -5.66 1.67
C ILE A 18 5.11 -4.75 1.98
N ARG A 19 6.14 -4.77 1.13
CA ARG A 19 7.32 -3.92 1.27
C ARG A 19 7.45 -2.96 0.11
N ILE A 20 7.80 -1.72 0.42
CA ILE A 20 8.22 -0.73 -0.56
C ILE A 20 9.47 -0.04 -0.06
N GLY A 21 10.51 -0.01 -0.88
CA GLY A 21 11.73 0.74 -0.61
C GLY A 21 11.44 2.23 -0.57
N VAL A 22 12.10 2.96 0.33
CA VAL A 22 11.90 4.41 0.47
C VAL A 22 12.25 5.16 -0.82
N ASP A 23 13.20 4.68 -1.61
CA ASP A 23 13.52 5.29 -2.90
C ASP A 23 12.46 5.01 -3.98
N ALA A 24 11.79 3.86 -3.91
CA ALA A 24 10.72 3.50 -4.82
C ALA A 24 9.42 4.29 -4.57
N ILE A 25 9.23 4.86 -3.37
CA ILE A 25 8.01 5.60 -3.03
C ILE A 25 7.81 6.85 -3.87
N GLU A 26 8.90 7.52 -4.26
CA GLU A 26 8.84 8.71 -5.09
C GLU A 26 8.33 8.37 -6.48
N ILE A 27 8.84 7.29 -7.07
CA ILE A 27 8.39 6.78 -8.37
C ILE A 27 6.92 6.39 -8.30
N ALA A 28 6.52 5.67 -7.25
CA ALA A 28 5.13 5.26 -7.05
C ALA A 28 4.19 6.49 -6.93
N ALA A 29 4.58 7.50 -6.15
CA ALA A 29 3.80 8.73 -5.99
C ALA A 29 3.70 9.52 -7.31
N LEU A 30 4.83 9.75 -8.00
CA LEU A 30 4.83 10.48 -9.27
C LEU A 30 4.05 9.77 -10.38
N GLY A 31 3.98 8.43 -10.34
CA GLY A 31 3.15 7.64 -11.25
C GLY A 31 1.65 7.71 -10.96
N ALA A 32 1.25 8.07 -9.73
CA ALA A 32 -0.12 8.01 -9.27
C ALA A 32 -1.01 9.05 -9.97
N PRO A 33 -2.08 8.63 -10.68
CA PRO A 33 -2.97 9.57 -11.38
C PRO A 33 -3.57 10.65 -10.48
N VAL A 34 -3.83 10.32 -9.21
CA VAL A 34 -4.40 11.23 -8.21
C VAL A 34 -3.50 12.43 -7.89
N LEU A 35 -2.18 12.32 -8.09
CA LEU A 35 -1.25 13.42 -7.83
C LEU A 35 -0.96 14.27 -9.08
N ARG A 36 -1.41 13.85 -10.27
CA ARG A 36 -1.14 14.58 -11.53
C ARG A 36 -1.75 15.98 -11.59
N GLY A 37 -2.80 16.24 -10.81
CA GLY A 37 -3.43 17.55 -10.71
C GLY A 37 -2.77 18.51 -9.72
N ILE A 38 -1.74 18.08 -8.99
CA ILE A 38 -1.06 18.90 -8.00
C ILE A 38 0.13 19.57 -8.67
N GLU A 39 -0.06 20.82 -9.11
CA GLU A 39 1.00 21.62 -9.73
C GLU A 39 2.21 21.76 -8.79
N ALA A 40 3.41 21.63 -9.35
CA ALA A 40 4.69 21.72 -8.64
C ALA A 40 4.89 20.69 -7.49
N PHE A 41 4.10 19.60 -7.45
CA PHE A 41 4.35 18.51 -6.52
C PHE A 41 5.76 17.93 -6.72
N ARG A 42 6.53 17.90 -5.64
CA ARG A 42 7.83 17.23 -5.58
C ARG A 42 8.07 16.72 -4.17
N ILE A 43 8.75 15.58 -4.06
CA ILE A 43 9.14 15.01 -2.78
C ILE A 43 10.54 15.53 -2.45
N THR A 44 10.66 16.34 -1.40
CA THR A 44 11.95 16.91 -0.98
C THR A 44 12.68 16.06 0.06
N ASP A 45 11.94 15.25 0.81
CA ASP A 45 12.47 14.25 1.75
C ASP A 45 11.65 12.97 1.64
N LYS A 46 12.25 11.94 1.04
CA LYS A 46 11.62 10.66 0.78
C LYS A 46 11.27 9.91 2.07
N ARG A 47 12.09 10.02 3.12
CA ARG A 47 11.85 9.34 4.40
C ARG A 47 10.71 10.00 5.15
N ALA A 48 10.68 11.33 5.19
CA ALA A 48 9.57 12.06 5.80
C ALA A 48 8.27 11.77 5.06
N PHE A 49 8.29 11.80 3.72
CA PHE A 49 7.12 11.48 2.90
C PHE A 49 6.65 10.03 3.11
N ALA A 50 7.57 9.05 3.13
CA ALA A 50 7.22 7.65 3.40
C ALA A 50 6.59 7.45 4.78
N ARG A 51 7.06 8.17 5.81
CA ARG A 51 6.44 8.14 7.14
C ARG A 51 5.04 8.74 7.13
N ALA A 52 4.82 9.83 6.37
CA ALA A 52 3.50 10.43 6.23
C ALA A 52 2.53 9.50 5.49
N VAL A 53 2.98 8.84 4.41
CA VAL A 53 2.19 7.82 3.70
C VAL A 53 1.86 6.65 4.61
N LEU A 54 2.82 6.14 5.38
CA LEU A 54 2.57 5.08 6.37
C LEU A 54 1.52 5.51 7.40
N ALA A 55 1.63 6.73 7.93
CA ALA A 55 0.67 7.24 8.90
C ALA A 55 -0.74 7.31 8.32
N GLU A 56 -0.90 7.76 7.06
CA GLU A 56 -2.19 7.75 6.38
C GLU A 56 -2.69 6.32 6.14
N LEU A 57 -1.85 5.39 5.66
CA LEU A 57 -2.23 4.00 5.43
C LEU A 57 -2.74 3.30 6.69
N SER A 58 -2.13 3.61 7.84
CA SER A 58 -2.49 3.07 9.16
C SER A 58 -3.61 3.85 9.85
N ARG A 59 -4.04 5.00 9.32
CA ARG A 59 -5.10 5.81 9.94
C ARG A 59 -6.46 5.12 9.78
N GLU A 60 -7.23 5.09 10.86
CA GLU A 60 -8.63 4.69 10.86
C GLU A 60 -9.49 5.71 10.08
N LEU A 61 -10.43 5.22 9.28
CA LEU A 61 -11.30 6.01 8.41
C LEU A 61 -12.68 6.27 9.02
N GLY A 62 -13.01 5.57 10.10
CA GLY A 62 -14.26 5.68 10.83
C GLY A 62 -14.17 4.96 12.19
N ASP A 63 -15.28 4.87 12.89
CA ASP A 63 -15.36 4.33 14.26
C ASP A 63 -15.27 2.80 14.33
N ASP A 64 -15.16 2.12 13.18
CA ASP A 64 -15.08 0.66 13.05
C ASP A 64 -13.64 0.13 13.02
N GLY A 65 -12.64 1.02 13.05
CA GLY A 65 -11.22 0.67 12.96
C GLY A 65 -10.73 0.37 11.54
N THR A 66 -11.56 0.56 10.50
CA THR A 66 -11.16 0.30 9.11
C THR A 66 -10.09 1.29 8.67
N THR A 67 -8.99 0.79 8.11
CA THR A 67 -7.90 1.62 7.55
C THR A 67 -7.87 1.54 6.01
N HIS A 68 -7.00 2.34 5.37
CA HIS A 68 -6.77 2.23 3.93
C HIS A 68 -6.23 0.85 3.51
N VAL A 69 -5.46 0.18 4.38
CA VAL A 69 -4.93 -1.16 4.11
C VAL A 69 -6.05 -2.20 4.08
N HIS A 70 -7.03 -2.10 4.98
CA HIS A 70 -8.20 -2.99 4.96
C HIS A 70 -8.97 -2.87 3.64
N LYS A 71 -9.27 -1.63 3.21
CA LYS A 71 -9.96 -1.36 1.93
C LYS A 71 -9.19 -1.87 0.70
N MET A 72 -7.85 -1.84 0.77
CA MET A 72 -7.01 -2.38 -0.30
C MET A 72 -7.19 -3.90 -0.44
N PHE A 73 -7.41 -4.62 0.66
CA PHE A 73 -7.63 -6.06 0.63
C PHE A 73 -9.03 -6.46 0.16
N ASP A 74 -10.06 -5.62 0.34
CA ASP A 74 -11.45 -5.94 -0.04
C ASP A 74 -11.56 -6.51 -1.47
N ALA A 75 -10.93 -5.84 -2.44
CA ALA A 75 -10.95 -6.28 -3.84
C ALA A 75 -10.18 -7.60 -4.05
N ALA A 76 -9.07 -7.81 -3.33
CA ALA A 76 -8.29 -9.04 -3.41
C ALA A 76 -9.03 -10.23 -2.79
N PHE A 77 -9.72 -10.03 -1.67
CA PHE A 77 -10.53 -11.05 -1.02
C PHE A 77 -11.71 -11.47 -1.90
N LEU A 78 -12.44 -10.50 -2.46
CA LEU A 78 -13.55 -10.80 -3.37
C LEU A 78 -13.06 -11.62 -4.57
N ALA A 79 -11.97 -11.19 -5.21
CA ALA A 79 -11.41 -11.90 -6.34
C ALA A 79 -10.92 -13.31 -5.99
N ALA A 80 -10.36 -13.52 -4.79
CA ALA A 80 -9.92 -14.83 -4.33
C ALA A 80 -11.11 -15.78 -4.12
N VAL A 81 -12.20 -15.31 -3.50
CA VAL A 81 -13.42 -16.09 -3.28
C VAL A 81 -14.12 -16.40 -4.60
N GLU A 82 -14.35 -15.40 -5.45
CA GLU A 82 -14.96 -15.59 -6.78
C GLU A 82 -14.10 -16.47 -7.70
N GLY A 83 -12.78 -16.46 -7.49
CA GLY A 83 -11.82 -17.33 -8.16
C GLY A 83 -11.80 -18.78 -7.64
N GLY A 84 -12.58 -19.11 -6.60
CA GLY A 84 -12.67 -20.45 -6.04
C GLY A 84 -11.44 -20.86 -5.23
N ALA A 85 -10.89 -19.97 -4.41
CA ALA A 85 -9.76 -20.28 -3.55
C ALA A 85 -10.02 -21.52 -2.67
N ASP A 86 -9.06 -22.45 -2.63
CA ASP A 86 -9.18 -23.73 -1.88
C ASP A 86 -9.37 -23.55 -0.36
N GLY A 87 -9.08 -22.35 0.16
CA GLY A 87 -9.19 -22.01 1.59
C GLY A 87 -10.54 -21.42 2.02
N CYS A 88 -11.54 -21.36 1.13
CA CYS A 88 -12.88 -20.88 1.48
C CYS A 88 -13.97 -21.86 1.04
N ASP A 89 -14.97 -22.06 1.90
CA ASP A 89 -16.23 -22.75 1.57
C ASP A 89 -17.34 -21.70 1.34
N LEU A 90 -18.22 -21.94 0.35
CA LEU A 90 -19.32 -21.05 -0.05
C LEU A 90 -20.70 -21.65 0.21
#